data_AF-A0A662VC41-F1
#
_entry.id   AF-A0A662VC41-F1
#
_cell.length_a   1.000
_cell.length_b   1.000
_cell.length_c   1.000
_cell.angle_alpha   90.00
_cell.angle_beta   90.00
_cell.angle_gamma   90.00
#
_symmetry.space_group_name_H-M   'P 1'
#
loop_
_entity.id
_entity.type
_entity.pdbx_description
1 polymer ?
#
loop_
_entity_poly.entity_id
_entity_poly.type
_entity_poly.pdbx_seq_one_letter_code
_entity_poly.pdbx_strand_id
1 'polypeptide(L)'
;LITTLLGILVGMLAGFKGGWVDQVLMAITDIIMTIPGLPFLIVLSTVIRVYDPFTIGLLISIRWWTGLARSIRSQVLSIKQQDYIEAAKALGMRTHYIIFSEIMPNLMGYIAINFISAAIGAIYASVGLYFLGILPITTYNWGVMLNMAYKQAGALMSLNTMHYVLAPIVAIILLQTGLILLSYSLDEIFNPRLRTQVK
;
A
#
# COMPACT_ATOMS: atom_id res chain seq x y z
N LEU A 1 2.07 6.85 -0.54
CA LEU A 1 2.02 7.90 0.51
C LEU A 1 0.63 8.03 1.12
N ILE A 2 -0.40 8.44 0.36
CA ILE A 2 -1.77 8.67 0.87
C ILE A 2 -2.30 7.44 1.63
N THR A 3 -2.22 6.27 0.99
CA THR A 3 -2.54 4.96 1.59
C THR A 3 -1.85 4.75 2.94
N THR A 4 -0.55 5.05 3.02
CA THR A 4 0.28 4.84 4.20
C THR A 4 -0.12 5.80 5.31
N LEU A 5 -0.31 7.09 5.00
CA LEU A 5 -0.73 8.10 5.95
C LEU A 5 -2.11 7.77 6.54
N LEU A 6 -3.08 7.42 5.71
CA LEU A 6 -4.42 7.02 6.16
C LEU A 6 -4.35 5.76 7.03
N GLY A 7 -3.56 4.76 6.63
CA GLY A 7 -3.36 3.53 7.39
C GLY A 7 -2.78 3.81 8.79
N ILE A 8 -1.73 4.64 8.87
CA ILE A 8 -1.11 5.05 10.13
C ILE A 8 -2.12 5.80 10.99
N LEU A 9 -2.77 6.84 10.45
CA LEU A 9 -3.69 7.67 11.23
C LEU A 9 -4.83 6.83 11.81
N VAL A 10 -5.51 6.03 10.98
CA VAL A 10 -6.65 5.22 11.44
C VAL A 10 -6.20 4.10 12.38
N GLY A 11 -5.13 3.38 12.05
CA GLY A 11 -4.62 2.28 12.87
C GLY A 11 -4.10 2.75 14.23
N MET A 12 -3.35 3.85 14.27
CA MET A 12 -2.84 4.45 15.51
C MET A 12 -3.99 4.95 16.39
N LEU A 13 -4.97 5.66 15.81
CA LEU A 13 -6.12 6.16 16.55
C LEU A 13 -6.96 5.03 17.14
N ALA A 14 -7.27 4.01 16.34
CA ALA A 14 -8.04 2.84 16.78
C ALA A 14 -7.30 2.06 17.88
N GLY A 15 -6.03 1.70 17.65
CA GLY A 15 -5.25 0.91 18.60
C GLY A 15 -4.94 1.63 19.91
N PHE A 16 -4.63 2.93 19.84
CA PHE A 16 -4.23 3.70 21.01
C PHE A 16 -5.43 4.09 21.88
N LYS A 17 -6.50 4.68 21.30
CA LYS A 17 -7.67 5.10 22.06
C LYS A 17 -8.51 3.92 22.55
N GLY A 18 -8.65 2.85 21.76
CA GLY A 18 -9.50 1.72 22.12
C GLY A 18 -10.99 2.09 22.20
N GLY A 19 -11.77 1.24 22.88
CA GLY A 19 -13.18 1.48 23.16
C GLY A 19 -14.05 1.66 21.92
N TRP A 20 -14.96 2.62 21.96
CA TRP A 20 -15.89 2.90 20.85
C TRP A 20 -15.18 3.41 19.59
N VAL A 21 -14.07 4.15 19.74
CA VAL A 21 -13.30 4.69 18.60
C VAL A 21 -12.73 3.55 17.77
N ASP A 22 -12.17 2.56 18.46
CA ASP A 22 -11.65 1.34 17.83
C ASP A 22 -12.76 0.59 17.09
N GLN A 23 -13.89 0.34 17.76
CA GLN A 23 -15.02 -0.38 17.18
C GLN A 23 -15.55 0.29 15.91
N VAL A 24 -15.75 1.61 15.91
CA VAL A 24 -16.27 2.36 14.75
C VAL A 24 -15.26 2.36 13.60
N LEU A 25 -13.99 2.66 13.87
CA LEU A 25 -12.96 2.71 12.82
C LEU A 25 -12.73 1.32 12.21
N MET A 26 -12.78 0.28 13.02
CA MET A 26 -12.63 -1.09 12.54
C MET A 26 -13.87 -1.58 11.80
N ALA A 27 -15.07 -1.23 12.23
CA ALA A 27 -16.28 -1.50 11.46
C ALA A 27 -16.22 -0.87 10.06
N ILE A 28 -15.79 0.39 9.94
CA ILE A 28 -15.60 1.05 8.64
C ILE A 28 -14.52 0.33 7.81
N THR A 29 -13.39 0.00 8.44
CA THR A 29 -12.29 -0.73 7.80
C THR A 29 -12.76 -2.07 7.26
N ASP A 30 -13.53 -2.82 8.06
CA ASP A 30 -14.04 -4.15 7.75
C ASP A 30 -15.06 -4.08 6.61
N ILE A 31 -16.01 -3.14 6.66
CA ILE A 31 -17.00 -2.90 5.60
C ILE A 31 -16.29 -2.62 4.27
N ILE A 32 -15.32 -1.71 4.26
CA ILE A 32 -14.55 -1.41 3.05
C ILE A 32 -13.85 -2.69 2.58
N MET A 33 -13.19 -3.44 3.46
CA MET A 33 -12.47 -4.66 3.10
C MET A 33 -13.33 -5.76 2.46
N THR A 34 -14.66 -5.77 2.65
CA THR A 34 -15.55 -6.75 2.00
C THR A 34 -15.73 -6.53 0.50
N ILE A 35 -15.56 -5.30 0.01
CA ILE A 35 -15.77 -4.99 -1.42
C ILE A 35 -14.61 -5.59 -2.25
N PRO A 36 -14.80 -6.18 -3.43
CA PRO A 36 -13.67 -6.65 -4.24
C PRO A 36 -12.81 -5.51 -4.80
N GLY A 37 -11.48 -5.60 -4.67
CA GLY A 37 -10.55 -4.50 -4.98
C GLY A 37 -10.59 -4.02 -6.43
N LEU A 38 -10.41 -4.92 -7.41
CA LEU A 38 -10.47 -4.56 -8.82
C LEU A 38 -11.87 -4.08 -9.24
N PRO A 39 -12.97 -4.83 -9.01
CA PRO A 39 -14.32 -4.36 -9.34
C PRO A 39 -14.66 -2.98 -8.75
N PHE A 40 -14.23 -2.71 -7.52
CA PHE A 40 -14.41 -1.39 -6.89
C PHE A 40 -13.75 -0.27 -7.72
N LEU A 41 -12.50 -0.45 -8.13
CA LEU A 41 -11.78 0.54 -8.93
C LEU A 41 -12.41 0.73 -10.31
N ILE A 42 -12.88 -0.35 -10.94
CA ILE A 42 -13.58 -0.29 -12.23
C ILE A 42 -14.84 0.56 -12.12
N VAL A 43 -15.73 0.25 -11.17
CA VAL A 43 -16.98 0.99 -10.98
C VAL A 43 -16.70 2.44 -10.63
N LEU A 44 -15.74 2.70 -9.74
CA LEU A 44 -15.48 4.05 -9.27
C LEU A 44 -14.85 4.94 -10.34
N SER A 45 -14.09 4.35 -11.27
CA SER A 45 -13.52 5.08 -12.42
C SER A 45 -14.54 5.56 -13.45
N THR A 46 -15.78 5.04 -13.44
CA THR A 46 -16.84 5.55 -14.34
C THR A 46 -17.54 6.78 -13.77
N VAL A 47 -17.47 6.96 -12.45
CA VAL A 47 -18.09 8.08 -11.72
C VAL A 47 -17.07 9.20 -11.48
N ILE A 48 -15.85 8.82 -11.08
CA ILE A 48 -14.75 9.76 -10.85
C ILE A 48 -14.05 10.01 -12.17
N ARG A 49 -13.99 11.28 -12.58
CA ARG A 49 -13.22 11.67 -13.74
C ARG A 49 -11.72 11.62 -13.40
N VAL A 50 -11.00 10.74 -14.09
CA VAL A 50 -9.57 10.51 -13.89
C VAL A 50 -8.82 11.01 -15.11
N TYR A 51 -8.00 12.04 -14.95
CA TYR A 51 -7.27 12.67 -16.07
C TYR A 51 -5.76 12.74 -15.86
N ASP A 52 -5.30 12.56 -14.63
CA ASP A 52 -3.93 12.83 -14.25
C ASP A 52 -3.41 11.78 -13.25
N PRO A 53 -2.08 11.63 -13.10
CA PRO A 53 -1.50 10.64 -12.18
C PRO A 53 -1.91 10.80 -10.72
N PHE A 54 -2.22 12.03 -10.27
CA PHE A 54 -2.61 12.29 -8.88
C PHE A 54 -4.04 11.79 -8.61
N THR A 55 -4.99 12.03 -9.52
CA THR A 55 -6.36 11.48 -9.41
C THR A 55 -6.37 9.95 -9.48
N ILE A 56 -5.50 9.33 -10.28
CA ILE A 56 -5.31 7.86 -10.27
C ILE A 56 -4.80 7.38 -8.90
N GLY A 57 -3.79 8.06 -8.36
CA GLY A 57 -3.23 7.74 -7.05
C GLY A 57 -4.28 7.83 -5.93
N LEU A 58 -5.11 8.88 -5.97
CA LEU A 58 -6.25 9.04 -5.05
C LEU A 58 -7.24 7.89 -5.20
N LEU A 59 -7.69 7.60 -6.41
CA LEU A 59 -8.64 6.52 -6.71
C LEU A 59 -8.18 5.18 -6.11
N ILE A 60 -6.92 4.80 -6.36
CA ILE A 60 -6.34 3.55 -5.84
C ILE A 60 -6.25 3.59 -4.31
N SER A 61 -5.91 4.73 -3.73
CA SER A 61 -5.70 4.86 -2.29
C SER A 61 -6.98 4.74 -1.45
N ILE A 62 -8.16 5.07 -1.99
CA ILE A 62 -9.45 5.14 -1.27
C ILE A 62 -9.73 3.91 -0.40
N ARG A 63 -9.38 2.73 -0.92
CA ARG A 63 -9.61 1.46 -0.26
C ARG A 63 -8.34 0.88 0.39
N TRP A 64 -7.18 1.14 -0.22
CA TRP A 64 -5.95 0.38 0.04
C TRP A 64 -5.39 0.58 1.46
N TRP A 65 -5.77 1.67 2.14
CA TRP A 65 -5.28 2.01 3.49
C TRP A 65 -5.81 1.06 4.58
N THR A 66 -6.92 0.39 4.34
CA THR A 66 -7.66 -0.41 5.34
C THR A 66 -6.86 -1.59 5.89
N GLY A 67 -6.19 -2.34 5.01
CA GLY A 67 -5.32 -3.45 5.43
C GLY A 67 -4.19 -2.97 6.35
N LEU A 68 -3.55 -1.85 5.99
CA LEU A 68 -2.50 -1.25 6.81
C LEU A 68 -3.04 -0.72 8.15
N ALA A 69 -4.20 -0.09 8.16
CA ALA A 69 -4.83 0.40 9.39
C ALA A 69 -5.09 -0.72 10.39
N ARG A 70 -5.65 -1.85 9.92
CA ARG A 70 -5.90 -3.02 10.77
C ARG A 70 -4.60 -3.58 11.35
N SER A 71 -3.56 -3.69 10.54
CA SER A 71 -2.27 -4.22 11.00
C SER A 71 -1.54 -3.29 11.96
N ILE A 72 -1.57 -1.98 11.72
CA ILE A 72 -1.01 -0.98 12.65
C ILE A 72 -1.78 -1.02 13.96
N ARG A 73 -3.13 -1.06 13.93
CA ARG A 73 -3.93 -1.23 15.15
C ARG A 73 -3.45 -2.44 15.95
N SER A 74 -3.31 -3.59 15.31
CA SER A 74 -2.88 -4.83 15.98
C SER A 74 -1.53 -4.66 16.68
N GLN A 75 -0.56 -4.01 16.02
CA GLN A 75 0.75 -3.78 16.61
C GLN A 75 0.70 -2.75 17.73
N VAL A 76 -0.09 -1.67 17.58
CA VAL A 76 -0.29 -0.67 18.65
C VAL A 76 -0.93 -1.30 19.88
N LEU A 77 -1.88 -2.21 19.72
CA LEU A 77 -2.49 -2.96 20.83
C LEU A 77 -1.45 -3.79 21.59
N SER A 78 -0.47 -4.37 20.89
CA SER A 78 0.62 -5.13 21.51
C SER A 78 1.66 -4.23 22.18
N ILE A 79 2.09 -3.15 21.50
CA ILE A 79 3.11 -2.22 22.02
C ILE A 79 2.60 -1.48 23.25
N LYS A 80 1.31 -1.06 23.26
CA LYS A 80 0.77 -0.26 24.37
C LYS A 80 0.68 -1.00 25.71
N GLN A 81 0.83 -2.33 25.68
CA GLN A 81 0.83 -3.24 26.84
C GLN A 81 2.25 -3.52 27.36
N GLN A 82 3.29 -2.93 26.77
CA GLN A 82 4.67 -3.11 27.21
C GLN A 82 4.95 -2.28 28.47
N ASP A 83 5.75 -2.84 29.40
CA ASP A 83 6.06 -2.23 30.70
C ASP A 83 6.61 -0.80 30.60
N TYR A 84 7.47 -0.52 29.60
CA TYR A 84 8.04 0.81 29.39
C TYR A 84 6.98 1.85 28.99
N ILE A 85 5.91 1.44 28.29
CA ILE A 85 4.79 2.31 27.97
C ILE A 85 3.93 2.56 29.21
N GLU A 86 3.71 1.54 30.05
CA GLU A 86 2.98 1.72 31.31
C GLU A 86 3.74 2.63 32.27
N ALA A 87 5.06 2.46 32.38
CA ALA A 87 5.92 3.34 33.16
C ALA A 87 5.87 4.79 32.65
N ALA A 88 5.94 5.01 31.33
CA ALA A 88 5.81 6.34 30.73
C ALA A 88 4.47 7.01 31.09
N LYS A 89 3.37 6.25 31.09
CA LYS A 89 2.05 6.75 31.52
C LYS A 89 2.02 7.07 33.02
N ALA A 90 2.59 6.21 33.86
CA ALA A 90 2.66 6.41 35.31
C ALA A 90 3.47 7.67 35.68
N LEU A 91 4.50 7.99 34.90
CA LEU A 91 5.28 9.23 35.01
C LEU A 91 4.55 10.47 34.47
N GLY A 92 3.30 10.35 34.02
CA GLY A 92 2.49 11.47 33.54
C GLY A 92 2.92 12.00 32.17
N MET A 93 3.64 11.21 31.37
CA MET A 93 4.04 11.63 30.03
C MET A 93 2.81 11.88 29.15
N ARG A 94 2.89 12.94 28.33
CA ARG A 94 1.77 13.35 27.46
C ARG A 94 1.50 12.27 26.41
N THR A 95 0.23 12.07 26.07
CA THR A 95 -0.20 11.08 25.07
C THR A 95 0.53 11.20 23.73
N HIS A 96 0.72 12.41 23.20
CA HIS A 96 1.43 12.60 21.94
C HIS A 96 2.91 12.22 22.04
N TYR A 97 3.54 12.44 23.19
CA TYR A 97 4.92 11.99 23.43
C TYR A 97 4.97 10.45 23.35
N ILE A 98 4.09 9.74 24.04
CA ILE A 98 4.04 8.27 23.99
C ILE A 98 3.80 7.78 22.56
N ILE A 99 2.88 8.42 21.83
CA ILE A 99 2.57 8.05 20.44
C ILE A 99 3.77 8.24 19.51
N PHE A 100 4.40 9.41 19.51
CA PHE A 100 5.42 9.77 18.51
C PHE A 100 6.85 9.40 18.91
N SER A 101 7.15 9.34 20.20
CA SER A 101 8.49 9.03 20.72
C SER A 101 8.66 7.58 21.11
N GLU A 102 7.58 6.89 21.53
CA GLU A 102 7.68 5.51 22.00
C GLU A 102 7.05 4.52 21.00
N ILE A 103 5.80 4.74 20.58
CA ILE A 103 5.08 3.76 19.74
C ILE A 103 5.49 3.86 18.26
N MET A 104 5.45 5.06 17.68
CA MET A 104 5.71 5.27 16.25
C MET A 104 7.09 4.75 15.80
N PRO A 105 8.20 5.01 16.52
CA PRO A 105 9.52 4.52 16.12
C PRO A 105 9.60 2.99 16.06
N ASN A 106 8.93 2.29 16.98
CA ASN A 106 8.83 0.83 16.98
C ASN A 106 8.07 0.28 15.76
N LEU A 107 7.22 1.10 15.12
CA LEU A 107 6.44 0.72 13.93
C LEU A 107 7.09 1.16 12.61
N MET A 108 8.16 1.95 12.63
CA MET A 108 8.73 2.55 11.42
C MET A 108 9.19 1.52 10.40
N GLY A 109 9.82 0.43 10.84
CA GLY A 109 10.23 -0.65 9.94
C GLY A 109 9.04 -1.27 9.22
N TYR A 110 8.00 -1.62 9.98
CA TYR A 110 6.75 -2.16 9.43
C TYR A 110 6.07 -1.18 8.45
N ILE A 111 6.03 0.10 8.82
CA ILE A 111 5.43 1.17 7.99
C ILE A 111 6.21 1.34 6.68
N ALA A 112 7.54 1.31 6.72
CA ALA A 112 8.39 1.45 5.54
C ALA A 112 8.19 0.30 4.54
N ILE A 113 8.16 -0.94 5.04
CA ILE A 113 7.87 -2.14 4.23
C ILE A 113 6.49 -2.03 3.57
N ASN A 114 5.47 -1.63 4.34
CA ASN A 114 4.12 -1.48 3.82
C ASN A 114 3.98 -0.31 2.84
N PHE A 115 4.77 0.74 2.99
CA PHE A 115 4.84 1.83 2.02
C PHE A 115 5.31 1.32 0.64
N ILE A 116 6.37 0.51 0.63
CA ILE A 116 6.87 -0.10 -0.62
C ILE A 116 5.83 -1.07 -1.20
N SER A 117 5.24 -1.91 -0.35
CA SER A 117 4.18 -2.83 -0.76
C SER A 117 2.97 -2.10 -1.38
N ALA A 118 2.57 -0.97 -0.80
CA ALA A 118 1.52 -0.12 -1.35
C ALA A 118 1.90 0.50 -2.70
N ALA A 119 3.18 0.87 -2.90
CA ALA A 119 3.67 1.36 -4.18
C ALA A 119 3.62 0.27 -5.27
N ILE A 120 4.07 -0.95 -4.95
CA ILE A 120 3.97 -2.12 -5.85
C ILE A 120 2.51 -2.38 -6.23
N GLY A 121 1.60 -2.41 -5.24
CA GLY A 121 0.17 -2.60 -5.47
C GLY A 121 -0.44 -1.51 -6.35
N ALA A 122 -0.04 -0.25 -6.16
CA ALA A 122 -0.49 0.87 -6.99
C ALA A 122 0.00 0.77 -8.44
N ILE A 123 1.25 0.34 -8.66
CA ILE A 123 1.78 0.07 -10.01
C ILE A 123 0.93 -1.01 -10.68
N TYR A 124 0.69 -2.14 -10.01
CA TYR A 124 -0.16 -3.21 -10.55
C TYR A 124 -1.57 -2.73 -10.89
N ALA A 125 -2.23 -2.03 -9.97
CA ALA A 125 -3.58 -1.53 -10.18
C ALA A 125 -3.65 -0.53 -11.34
N SER A 126 -2.71 0.43 -11.40
CA SER A 126 -2.68 1.42 -12.48
C SER A 126 -2.46 0.75 -13.84
N VAL A 127 -1.45 -0.11 -13.97
CA VAL A 127 -1.16 -0.86 -15.20
C VAL A 127 -2.37 -1.68 -15.62
N GLY A 128 -3.02 -2.38 -14.68
CA GLY A 128 -4.23 -3.15 -14.96
C GLY A 128 -5.38 -2.31 -15.49
N LEU A 129 -5.65 -1.15 -14.87
CA LEU A 129 -6.72 -0.25 -15.31
C LEU A 129 -6.46 0.35 -16.71
N TYR A 130 -5.21 0.76 -17.00
CA TYR A 130 -4.81 1.19 -18.34
C TYR A 130 -4.89 0.06 -19.36
N PHE A 131 -4.43 -1.14 -18.98
CA PHE A 131 -4.49 -2.33 -19.84
C PHE A 131 -5.92 -2.71 -20.19
N LEU A 132 -6.87 -2.56 -19.27
CA LEU A 132 -8.29 -2.83 -19.54
C LEU A 132 -8.95 -1.72 -20.38
N GLY A 133 -8.29 -0.58 -20.60
CA GLY A 133 -8.84 0.57 -21.31
C GLY A 133 -9.87 1.35 -20.50
N ILE A 134 -9.81 1.25 -19.17
CA ILE A 134 -10.71 1.93 -18.24
C ILE A 134 -10.24 3.36 -18.00
N LEU A 135 -8.92 3.55 -17.88
CA LEU A 135 -8.31 4.87 -17.80
C LEU A 135 -8.05 5.45 -19.20
N PRO A 136 -7.99 6.79 -19.35
CA PRO A 136 -7.72 7.42 -20.64
C PRO A 136 -6.40 6.94 -21.24
N ILE A 137 -6.40 6.64 -22.54
CA ILE A 137 -5.19 6.20 -23.25
C ILE A 137 -4.22 7.38 -23.36
N THR A 138 -3.01 7.22 -22.82
CA THR A 138 -1.90 8.17 -22.93
C THR A 138 -0.65 7.47 -23.48
N THR A 139 0.24 8.19 -24.15
CA THR A 139 1.44 7.62 -24.79
C THR A 139 2.54 7.19 -23.82
N TYR A 140 2.50 7.64 -22.56
CA TYR A 140 3.55 7.43 -21.56
C TYR A 140 3.12 6.50 -20.42
N ASN A 141 2.51 5.35 -20.74
CA ASN A 141 2.10 4.38 -19.73
C ASN A 141 2.28 2.92 -20.20
N TRP A 142 2.94 2.09 -19.39
CA TRP A 142 3.17 0.68 -19.73
C TRP A 142 1.89 -0.15 -19.86
N GLY A 143 0.83 0.16 -19.10
CA GLY A 143 -0.47 -0.48 -19.27
C GLY A 143 -1.13 -0.15 -20.60
N VAL A 144 -0.95 1.08 -21.09
CA VAL A 144 -1.39 1.47 -22.45
C VAL A 144 -0.57 0.76 -23.51
N MET A 145 0.76 0.67 -23.35
CA MET A 145 1.61 -0.09 -24.27
C MET A 145 1.16 -1.55 -24.36
N LEU A 146 0.84 -2.19 -23.23
CA LEU A 146 0.29 -3.55 -23.19
C LEU A 146 -1.07 -3.63 -23.90
N ASN A 147 -1.96 -2.66 -23.67
CA ASN A 147 -3.27 -2.61 -24.33
C ASN A 147 -3.12 -2.54 -25.86
N MET A 148 -2.28 -1.63 -26.36
CA MET A 148 -2.03 -1.44 -27.78
C MET A 148 -1.37 -2.67 -28.41
N ALA A 149 -0.38 -3.26 -27.71
CA ALA A 149 0.29 -4.44 -28.18
C ALA A 149 -0.66 -5.65 -28.28
N TYR A 150 -1.59 -5.78 -27.33
CA TYR A 150 -2.63 -6.81 -27.32
C TYR A 150 -3.72 -6.57 -28.38
N LYS A 151 -4.25 -5.34 -28.49
CA LYS A 151 -5.42 -5.03 -29.34
C LYS A 151 -5.09 -4.68 -30.79
N GLN A 152 -3.95 -4.04 -31.05
CA GLN A 152 -3.65 -3.42 -32.35
C GLN A 152 -2.43 -4.03 -33.04
N ALA A 153 -1.38 -4.38 -32.29
CA ALA A 153 -0.10 -4.77 -32.88
C ALA A 153 -0.02 -6.25 -33.31
N GLY A 154 -1.07 -7.06 -33.08
CA GLY A 154 -1.05 -8.50 -33.37
C GLY A 154 0.09 -9.24 -32.65
N ALA A 155 0.56 -8.71 -31.52
CA ALA A 155 1.78 -9.18 -30.86
C ALA A 155 1.72 -10.64 -30.37
N LEU A 156 0.51 -11.20 -30.23
CA LEU A 156 0.26 -12.60 -29.91
C LEU A 156 0.18 -13.51 -31.14
N MET A 157 0.13 -12.93 -32.35
CA MET A 157 -0.07 -13.64 -33.61
C MET A 157 1.19 -13.70 -34.47
N SER A 158 2.21 -12.88 -34.19
CA SER A 158 3.48 -12.87 -34.92
C SER A 158 4.68 -12.65 -33.98
N LEU A 159 5.72 -13.48 -34.16
CA LEU A 159 6.99 -13.38 -33.42
C LEU A 159 7.67 -12.03 -33.65
N ASN A 160 7.52 -11.43 -34.83
CA ASN A 160 8.18 -10.16 -35.17
C ASN A 160 7.62 -8.98 -34.36
N THR A 161 6.36 -9.07 -33.92
CA THR A 161 5.66 -8.01 -33.14
C THR A 161 5.65 -8.28 -31.64
N MET A 162 6.19 -9.41 -31.18
CA MET A 162 6.15 -9.82 -29.77
C MET A 162 6.88 -8.85 -28.83
N HIS A 163 7.88 -8.14 -29.34
CA HIS A 163 8.67 -7.16 -28.58
C HIS A 163 7.80 -6.01 -28.02
N TYR A 164 6.69 -5.65 -28.67
CA TYR A 164 5.76 -4.63 -28.18
C TYR A 164 5.09 -5.02 -26.85
N VAL A 165 4.89 -6.32 -26.59
CA VAL A 165 4.37 -6.83 -25.30
C VAL A 165 5.52 -7.06 -24.32
N LEU A 166 6.63 -7.64 -24.78
CA LEU A 166 7.73 -8.02 -23.88
C LEU A 166 8.41 -6.81 -23.24
N ALA A 167 8.63 -5.72 -23.97
CA ALA A 167 9.31 -4.53 -23.46
C ALA A 167 8.64 -3.95 -22.20
N PRO A 168 7.34 -3.62 -22.18
CA PRO A 168 6.69 -3.12 -20.96
C PRO A 168 6.61 -4.18 -19.86
N ILE A 169 6.45 -5.47 -20.18
CA ILE A 169 6.44 -6.54 -19.16
C ILE A 169 7.79 -6.61 -18.42
N VAL A 170 8.90 -6.66 -19.16
CA VAL A 170 10.25 -6.73 -18.58
C VAL A 170 10.54 -5.50 -17.73
N ALA A 171 10.17 -4.31 -18.21
CA ALA A 171 10.34 -3.07 -17.44
C ALA A 171 9.54 -3.10 -16.11
N ILE A 172 8.29 -3.56 -16.13
CA ILE A 172 7.46 -3.71 -14.94
C ILE A 172 8.09 -4.73 -13.98
N ILE A 173 8.52 -5.90 -14.48
CA ILE A 173 9.13 -6.95 -13.65
C ILE A 173 10.39 -6.44 -12.97
N LEU A 174 11.29 -5.79 -13.72
CA LEU A 174 12.55 -5.25 -13.18
C LEU A 174 12.27 -4.19 -12.10
N LEU A 175 11.36 -3.26 -12.36
CA LEU A 175 11.00 -2.23 -11.40
C LEU A 175 10.42 -2.84 -10.12
N GLN A 176 9.46 -3.76 -10.26
CA GLN A 176 8.80 -4.36 -9.11
C GLN A 176 9.74 -5.27 -8.32
N THR A 177 10.58 -6.04 -9.00
CA THR A 177 11.60 -6.88 -8.34
C THR A 177 12.57 -6.00 -7.57
N GLY A 178 13.02 -4.88 -8.14
CA GLY A 178 13.84 -3.90 -7.44
C GLY A 178 13.17 -3.34 -6.18
N LEU A 179 11.86 -3.02 -6.25
CA LEU A 179 11.10 -2.56 -5.09
C LEU A 179 10.92 -3.68 -4.04
N ILE A 180 10.67 -4.92 -4.45
CA ILE A 180 10.55 -6.06 -3.53
C ILE A 180 11.88 -6.30 -2.81
N LEU A 181 13.00 -6.30 -3.53
CA LEU A 181 14.33 -6.43 -2.95
C LEU A 181 14.63 -5.30 -1.97
N LEU A 182 14.30 -4.05 -2.31
CA LEU A 182 14.40 -2.92 -1.40
C LEU A 182 13.58 -3.14 -0.13
N SER A 183 12.36 -3.67 -0.26
CA SER A 183 11.51 -3.99 0.88
C SER A 183 12.12 -5.05 1.79
N TYR A 184 12.74 -6.09 1.24
CA TYR A 184 13.44 -7.12 2.02
C TYR A 184 14.67 -6.56 2.72
N SER A 185 15.48 -5.73 2.03
CA SER A 185 16.63 -5.09 2.65
C SER A 185 16.23 -4.18 3.81
N LEU A 186 15.11 -3.44 3.69
CA LEU A 186 14.60 -2.66 4.83
C LEU A 186 14.17 -3.57 5.99
N ASP A 187 13.48 -4.67 5.71
CA ASP A 187 13.08 -5.62 6.75
C ASP A 187 14.29 -6.17 7.52
N GLU A 188 15.37 -6.53 6.82
CA GLU A 188 16.61 -6.99 7.44
C GLU A 188 17.27 -5.92 8.33
N ILE A 189 17.24 -4.66 7.93
CA ILE A 189 17.79 -3.54 8.72
C ILE A 189 16.96 -3.29 9.98
N PHE A 190 15.63 -3.37 9.88
CA PHE A 190 14.72 -3.06 10.97
C PHE A 190 14.40 -4.24 11.88
N ASN A 191 14.62 -5.49 11.45
CA ASN A 191 14.33 -6.69 12.23
C ASN A 191 15.59 -7.21 12.96
N PRO A 192 15.72 -7.02 14.28
CA PRO A 192 16.91 -7.43 15.03
C PRO A 192 17.09 -8.96 15.06
N ARG A 193 15.99 -9.72 14.91
CA ARG A 193 16.00 -11.19 15.01
C ARG A 193 16.67 -11.86 13.81
N LEU A 194 16.67 -11.20 12.65
CA LEU A 194 17.33 -11.70 11.44
C LEU A 194 18.85 -11.52 11.50
N ARG A 195 19.35 -10.51 12.24
CA ARG A 195 20.79 -10.29 12.43
C ARG A 195 21.48 -11.37 13.27
N THR A 196 20.75 -12.08 14.12
CA THR A 196 21.31 -13.10 15.02
C THR A 196 21.53 -14.47 14.38
N GLN A 197 21.00 -14.74 13.18
CA GLN A 197 21.17 -16.03 12.51
C GLN A 197 22.38 -16.09 11.56
N VAL A 198 23.10 -14.98 11.35
CA VAL A 198 24.25 -14.88 10.42
C VAL A 198 25.59 -14.75 11.17
N LYS A 199 25.69 -15.29 12.39
CA LYS A 199 26.97 -15.45 13.10
C LYS A 199 27.16 -16.89 13.49
#